data_AF-A0A392N3P0-F1
#
_entry.id   AF-A0A392N3P0-F1
#
_cell.length_a   1.000
_cell.length_b   1.000
_cell.length_c   1.000
_cell.angle_alpha   90.00
_cell.angle_beta   90.00
_cell.angle_gamma   90.00
#
_symmetry.space_group_name_H-M   'P 1'
#
loop_
_entity.id
_entity.type
_entity.pdbx_description
1 polymer ?
#
loop_
_entity_poly.entity_id
_entity_poly.type
_entity_poly.pdbx_seq_one_letter_code
_entity_poly.pdbx_strand_id
1 'polypeptide(L)'
;MLGVAGLPAVIQFCVMLFLPESPRWLFLKNRKDEAISVLSNIYTYERLEDEVNYLTAVSEQEMQKRKNIRYMDVFRSVEIRNAFFVGAGLQ
;
A
#
# COMPACT_ATOMS: atom_id res chain seq x y z
N MET A 1 31.83 10.45 2.12
CA MET A 1 30.78 9.89 1.23
C MET A 1 29.60 9.28 2.00
N LEU A 2 29.78 8.67 3.19
CA LEU A 2 28.65 8.19 4.03
C LEU A 2 27.86 9.31 4.72
N GLY A 3 28.52 10.39 5.16
CA GLY A 3 27.84 11.50 5.86
C GLY A 3 26.83 12.28 4.99
N VAL A 4 27.09 12.39 3.69
CA VAL A 4 26.19 13.06 2.73
C VAL A 4 24.98 12.18 2.40
N ALA A 5 25.16 10.86 2.33
CA ALA A 5 24.06 9.90 2.12
C ALA A 5 23.22 9.65 3.40
N GLY A 6 23.80 9.83 4.58
CA GLY A 6 23.09 9.71 5.85
C GLY A 6 22.10 10.84 6.10
N LEU A 7 22.37 12.04 5.58
CA LEU A 7 21.51 13.20 5.80
C LEU A 7 20.09 13.02 5.21
N PRO A 8 19.90 12.61 3.93
CA PRO A 8 18.59 12.26 3.40
C PRO A 8 17.88 11.16 4.19
N ALA A 9 18.60 10.14 4.65
CA ALA A 9 18.03 9.02 5.40
C ALA A 9 17.48 9.47 6.77
N VAL A 10 18.20 10.35 7.48
CA VAL A 10 17.73 10.91 8.76
C VAL A 10 16.52 11.81 8.55
N ILE A 11 16.54 12.68 7.53
CA ILE A 11 15.40 13.52 7.19
C ILE A 11 14.18 12.65 6.85
N GLN A 12 14.36 11.63 6.02
CA GLN A 12 13.30 10.69 5.65
C GLN A 12 12.75 9.96 6.88
N PHE A 13 13.62 9.50 7.79
CA PHE A 13 13.19 8.85 9.03
C PHE A 13 12.35 9.78 9.90
N CYS A 14 12.78 11.03 10.09
CA CYS A 14 12.02 12.02 10.85
C CYS A 14 10.65 12.31 10.22
N VAL A 15 10.58 12.46 8.90
CA VAL A 15 9.31 12.70 8.18
C VAL A 15 8.38 11.49 8.27
N MET A 16 8.92 10.27 8.23
CA MET A 16 8.12 9.04 8.31
C MET A 16 7.34 8.93 9.63
N LEU A 17 7.84 9.50 10.73
CA LEU A 17 7.16 9.54 12.02
C LEU A 17 5.87 10.39 12.01
N PHE A 18 5.75 11.33 11.06
CA PHE A 18 4.58 12.20 10.92
C PHE A 18 3.64 11.77 9.80
N LEU A 19 4.02 10.77 9.00
CA LEU A 19 3.19 10.32 7.89
C LEU A 19 1.98 9.54 8.41
N PRO A 20 0.76 9.82 7.92
CA PRO A 20 -0.41 9.01 8.26
C PRO A 20 -0.24 7.58 7.74
N GLU A 21 -0.89 6.65 8.42
CA GLU A 21 -0.95 5.26 7.97
C GLU A 21 -1.65 5.14 6.61
N SER A 22 -1.29 4.10 5.85
CA SER A 22 -1.87 3.89 4.54
C SER A 22 -3.40 3.66 4.66
N PRO A 23 -4.24 4.42 3.91
CA PRO A 23 -5.69 4.27 3.98
C PRO A 23 -6.13 2.85 3.58
N ARG A 24 -5.49 2.25 2.58
CA ARG A 24 -5.75 0.86 2.19
C ARG A 24 -5.43 -0.14 3.31
N TRP A 25 -4.34 0.07 4.05
CA TRP A 25 -4.00 -0.77 5.19
C TRP A 25 -5.03 -0.62 6.31
N LEU A 26 -5.52 0.60 6.57
CA LEU A 26 -6.58 0.87 7.55
C LEU A 26 -7.90 0.16 7.15
N PHE A 27 -8.27 0.17 5.87
CA PHE A 27 -9.41 -0.62 5.35
C PHE A 27 -9.22 -2.12 5.60
N LEU A 28 -8.02 -2.66 5.34
CA LEU A 28 -7.67 -4.06 5.63
C LEU A 28 -7.60 -4.40 7.13
N LYS A 29 -7.68 -3.42 8.02
CA LYS A 29 -7.73 -3.60 9.48
C LYS A 29 -9.11 -3.30 10.06
N ASN A 30 -10.13 -3.12 9.22
CA ASN A 30 -11.47 -2.70 9.61
C ASN A 30 -11.53 -1.32 10.31
N ARG A 31 -10.52 -0.47 10.15
CA ARG A 31 -10.46 0.90 10.71
C ARG A 31 -10.91 1.91 9.65
N LYS A 32 -12.17 1.82 9.21
CA LYS A 32 -12.70 2.61 8.09
C LYS A 32 -12.75 4.11 8.39
N ASP A 33 -13.15 4.50 9.60
CA ASP A 33 -13.29 5.92 9.98
C ASP A 33 -11.95 6.67 9.90
N GLU A 34 -10.86 6.02 10.35
CA GLU A 34 -9.51 6.56 10.24
C GLU A 34 -8.99 6.57 8.80
N ALA A 35 -9.38 5.58 7.99
CA ALA A 35 -9.04 5.60 6.58
C ALA A 35 -9.69 6.78 5.86
N ILE A 36 -10.95 7.08 6.18
CA ILE A 36 -11.71 8.20 5.61
C ILE A 36 -11.09 9.54 6.01
N SER A 37 -10.68 9.71 7.27
CA SER A 37 -10.03 10.94 7.72
C SER A 37 -8.68 11.17 7.04
N VAL A 38 -7.90 10.12 6.79
CA VAL A 38 -6.68 10.22 5.98
C VAL A 38 -7.01 10.54 4.52
N LEU A 39 -8.02 9.89 3.94
CA LEU A 39 -8.47 10.12 2.55
C LEU A 39 -8.96 11.55 2.32
N SER A 40 -9.64 12.15 3.31
CA SER A 40 -10.17 13.51 3.21
C SER A 40 -9.09 14.58 3.20
N ASN A 41 -7.87 14.26 3.65
CA ASN A 41 -6.72 15.14 3.51
C ASN A 41 -6.09 15.05 2.11
N ILE A 42 -6.43 14.04 1.30
CA ILE A 42 -5.83 13.77 -0.01
C ILE A 42 -6.80 14.15 -1.15
N TYR A 43 -8.09 13.85 -1.00
CA TYR A 43 -9.11 14.05 -2.02
C TYR A 43 -10.17 15.06 -1.62
N THR A 44 -10.69 15.77 -2.62
CA THR A 44 -11.89 16.62 -2.48
C THR A 44 -13.12 15.77 -2.14
N TYR A 45 -14.05 16.35 -1.38
CA TYR A 45 -15.28 15.70 -0.92
C TYR A 45 -16.04 14.93 -2.01
N GLU A 46 -16.16 15.49 -3.21
CA GLU A 46 -16.87 14.87 -4.35
C GLU A 46 -16.27 13.52 -4.77
N ARG A 47 -14.94 13.36 -4.66
CA ARG A 47 -14.23 12.14 -5.07
C ARG A 47 -13.95 11.19 -3.90
N LEU A 48 -14.08 11.69 -2.68
CA LEU A 48 -13.85 10.93 -1.45
C LEU A 48 -14.83 9.77 -1.34
N GLU A 49 -16.12 10.03 -1.54
CA GLU A 49 -17.16 9.00 -1.38
C GLU A 49 -17.00 7.86 -2.39
N ASP A 50 -16.72 8.20 -3.65
CA ASP A 50 -16.43 7.23 -4.71
C ASP A 50 -15.20 6.36 -4.36
N GLU A 51 -14.12 6.99 -3.88
CA GLU A 51 -12.89 6.29 -3.52
C GLU A 51 -13.10 5.38 -2.29
N VAL A 52 -13.85 5.83 -1.29
CA VAL A 52 -14.20 5.04 -0.10
C VAL A 52 -15.00 3.80 -0.48
N ASN A 53 -15.99 3.95 -1.38
CA ASN A 53 -16.81 2.85 -1.87
C ASN A 53 -15.97 1.86 -2.68
N TYR A 54 -15.11 2.36 -3.57
CA TYR A 54 -14.19 1.55 -4.36
C TYR A 54 -13.23 0.75 -3.47
N LEU A 55 -12.55 1.41 -2.52
CA LEU A 55 -11.60 0.78 -1.61
C LEU A 55 -12.28 -0.25 -0.71
N THR A 56 -13.52 0.00 -0.28
CA THR A 56 -14.31 -0.96 0.49
C THR A 56 -14.53 -2.25 -0.31
N ALA A 57 -15.04 -2.13 -1.54
CA ALA A 57 -15.29 -3.29 -2.41
C ALA A 57 -14.01 -4.09 -2.72
N VAL A 58 -12.91 -3.39 -3.00
CA VAL A 58 -11.59 -4.04 -3.23
C VAL A 58 -11.10 -4.74 -1.97
N SER A 59 -11.20 -4.10 -0.80
CA SER A 59 -10.73 -4.66 0.46
C SER A 59 -11.48 -5.94 0.85
N GLU A 60 -12.79 -6.01 0.61
CA GLU A 60 -13.61 -7.19 0.88
C GLU A 60 -13.23 -8.35 -0.05
N GLN A 61 -12.97 -8.06 -1.32
CA GLN A 61 -12.45 -9.07 -2.25
C GLN A 61 -11.07 -9.58 -1.86
N GLU A 62 -10.17 -8.70 -1.42
CA GLU A 62 -8.83 -9.08 -0.96
C GLU A 62 -8.87 -9.91 0.31
N MET A 63 -9.74 -9.57 1.26
CA MET A 63 -10.00 -10.34 2.48
C MET A 63 -10.44 -11.77 2.17
N GLN A 64 -11.39 -11.94 1.24
CA GLN A 64 -11.85 -13.28 0.82
C GLN A 64 -10.79 -14.04 0.02
N LYS A 65 -9.99 -13.34 -0.79
CA LYS A 65 -8.95 -13.92 -1.64
C LYS A 65 -7.60 -14.05 -0.96
N ARG A 66 -7.48 -13.85 0.37
CA ARG A 66 -6.23 -14.03 1.13
C ARG A 66 -5.74 -15.49 1.02
N LYS A 67 -5.10 -15.80 -0.11
CA LYS A 67 -4.23 -16.96 -0.26
C LYS A 67 -2.94 -16.60 0.47
N ASN A 68 -2.48 -17.51 1.31
CA ASN A 68 -1.17 -17.39 1.94
C ASN A 68 -0.10 -17.61 0.87
N ILE A 69 0.27 -16.54 0.17
CA ILE A 69 1.31 -16.56 -0.88
C ILE A 69 2.66 -16.68 -0.19
N ARG A 70 3.41 -17.73 -0.53
CA ARG A 70 4.76 -17.98 -0.06
C ARG A 70 5.78 -17.58 -1.11
N TYR A 71 7.03 -17.31 -0.71
CA TYR A 71 8.13 -17.02 -1.64
C TYR A 71 8.32 -18.11 -2.70
N MET A 72 8.06 -19.38 -2.36
CA MET A 72 8.16 -20.49 -3.31
C MET A 72 7.07 -20.48 -4.39
N ASP A 73 5.98 -19.74 -4.20
CA ASP A 73 4.89 -19.67 -5.18
C ASP A 73 5.30 -18.88 -6.44
N VAL A 74 6.38 -18.09 -6.37
CA VAL A 74 7.00 -17.45 -7.55
C VAL A 74 7.42 -18.49 -8.58
N PHE A 75 7.89 -19.67 -8.16
CA PHE A 75 8.30 -20.73 -9.08
C PHE A 75 7.14 -21.64 -9.50
N ARG A 76 6.01 -21.62 -8.77
CA ARG A 76 4.85 -22.48 -9.03
C ARG A 76 3.80 -21.81 -9.91
N SER A 77 3.58 -20.52 -9.72
CA SER A 77 2.56 -19.75 -10.43
C SER A 77 3.18 -18.97 -11.58
N VAL A 78 2.77 -19.29 -12.80
CA VAL A 78 3.25 -18.61 -14.03
C VAL A 78 2.95 -17.11 -13.98
N GLU A 79 1.80 -16.72 -13.43
CA GLU A 79 1.40 -15.32 -13.27
C GLU A 79 2.36 -14.53 -12.37
N ILE A 80 2.65 -15.07 -11.17
CA ILE A 80 3.55 -14.46 -10.19
C ILE A 80 4.97 -14.43 -10.74
N ARG A 81 5.41 -15.51 -11.40
CA ARG A 81 6.72 -15.59 -12.05
C ARG A 81 6.91 -14.51 -13.11
N ASN A 82 5.92 -14.36 -14.00
CA ASN A 82 5.99 -13.39 -15.08
C ASN A 82 5.96 -11.96 -14.52
N ALA A 83 5.10 -11.68 -13.53
CA ALA A 83 5.08 -10.38 -12.85
C ALA A 83 6.44 -10.07 -12.18
N PHE A 84 7.05 -11.07 -11.54
CA PHE A 84 8.38 -10.95 -10.94
C PHE A 84 9.46 -10.66 -11.98
N PHE A 85 9.51 -11.38 -13.09
CA PHE A 85 10.50 -11.14 -14.14
C PHE A 85 10.31 -9.79 -14.84
N VAL A 86 9.06 -9.35 -15.06
CA VAL A 86 8.79 -8.02 -15.61
C VAL A 86 9.25 -6.95 -14.63
N GLY A 87 8.91 -7.07 -13.35
CA GLY A 87 9.34 -6.11 -12.32
C GLY A 87 10.87 -6.07 -12.14
N ALA A 88 11.51 -7.23 -12.02
CA ALA A 88 12.95 -7.35 -11.85
C ALA A 88 13.74 -6.94 -13.10
N GLY A 89 13.17 -7.12 -14.29
CA GLY A 89 13.76 -6.68 -15.55
C GLY A 89 13.57 -5.19 -15.85
N LEU A 90 12.74 -4.48 -15.08
CA LEU A 90 12.47 -3.04 -15.24
C LEU A 90 13.36 -2.15 -14.33
N GLN A 91 14.08 -2.74 -13.36
CA GLN A 91 15.02 -2.04 -12.47
C GLN A 91 16.40 -1.87 -13.13
#